data_AF-A0AAD5A7F0-F1
#
_entry.id   AF-A0AAD5A7F0-F1
#
_cell.length_a   1.000
_cell.length_b   1.000
_cell.length_c   1.000
_cell.angle_alpha   90.00
_cell.angle_beta   90.00
_cell.angle_gamma   90.00
#
_symmetry.space_group_name_H-M   'P 1'
#
loop_
_entity.id
_entity.type
_entity.pdbx_description
1 polymer ?
#
loop_
_entity_poly.entity_id
_entity_poly.type
_entity_poly.pdbx_seq_one_letter_code
_entity_poly.pdbx_strand_id
1 'polypeptide(L)'
;MSEYKKLYRILLWENISSYFQTRDVVTRLPRLLCGSLEPVKENLKVCELEFGFQRNEIQHIATAVPKVLTANKKKLTQIFDFVHNTMGVPHFLITKFPQVLNAKFLRIRERHLFLEYLGRAHYEPNHPSYISLERLVALPDETFCSEVALTSLDDFERFQKTV
;
A
#
# COMPACT_ATOMS: atom_id res chain seq x y z
N MET A 1 30.05 -15.35 -5.60
CA MET A 1 30.05 -15.39 -4.12
C MET A 1 29.92 -14.01 -3.44
N SER A 2 29.96 -12.90 -4.18
CA SER A 2 29.93 -11.51 -3.63
C SER A 2 28.51 -10.90 -3.56
N GLU A 3 27.63 -11.18 -4.53
CA GLU A 3 26.26 -10.64 -4.54
C GLU A 3 25.35 -11.24 -3.47
N TYR A 4 25.32 -12.57 -3.31
CA TYR A 4 24.52 -13.23 -2.26
C TYR A 4 24.83 -12.71 -0.85
N LYS A 5 26.09 -12.35 -0.56
CA LYS A 5 26.47 -11.75 0.73
C LYS A 5 25.97 -10.31 0.90
N LYS A 6 25.82 -9.53 -0.18
CA LYS A 6 25.20 -8.19 -0.14
C LYS A 6 23.70 -8.27 0.17
N LEU A 7 22.99 -9.23 -0.41
CA LEU A 7 21.55 -9.40 -0.14
C LEU A 7 21.24 -10.04 1.20
N TYR A 8 22.04 -11.02 1.60
CA TYR A 8 22.00 -11.51 2.97
C TYR A 8 22.22 -10.35 3.96
N ARG A 9 23.04 -9.35 3.66
CA ARG A 9 23.13 -8.14 4.50
C ARG A 9 21.89 -7.24 4.46
N ILE A 10 21.18 -7.08 3.34
CA ILE A 10 19.94 -6.27 3.28
C ILE A 10 18.84 -6.89 4.14
N LEU A 11 18.76 -8.22 4.18
CA LEU A 11 17.65 -8.94 4.79
C LEU A 11 18.00 -9.54 6.16
N LEU A 12 19.29 -9.64 6.52
CA LEU A 12 19.78 -10.07 7.85
C LEU A 12 20.54 -9.01 8.66
N TRP A 13 20.79 -7.79 8.21
CA TRP A 13 21.26 -6.76 9.15
C TRP A 13 20.08 -6.12 9.88
N GLU A 14 19.87 -6.65 11.09
CA GLU A 14 18.87 -6.34 12.13
C GLU A 14 17.56 -7.16 12.12
N ASN A 15 17.66 -8.50 11.98
CA ASN A 15 16.61 -9.46 12.40
C ASN A 15 15.19 -9.22 11.84
N ILE A 16 15.07 -8.98 10.53
CA ILE A 16 13.80 -8.57 9.91
C ILE A 16 13.06 -9.72 9.18
N SER A 17 13.69 -10.82 8.76
CA SER A 17 12.90 -11.88 8.09
C SER A 17 13.57 -13.25 8.10
N SER A 18 12.77 -14.31 7.96
CA SER A 18 13.29 -15.67 7.74
C SER A 18 13.88 -15.80 6.33
N TYR A 19 14.77 -16.78 6.15
CA TYR A 19 15.40 -17.06 4.85
C TYR A 19 14.41 -17.21 3.68
N PHE A 20 13.22 -17.78 3.93
CA PHE A 20 12.19 -17.96 2.91
C PHE A 20 11.59 -16.62 2.44
N GLN A 21 11.35 -15.71 3.38
CA GLN A 21 10.81 -14.37 3.10
C GLN A 21 11.83 -13.54 2.31
N THR A 22 13.11 -13.66 2.67
CA THR A 22 14.23 -13.05 1.95
C THR A 22 14.26 -13.49 0.48
N ARG A 23 14.22 -14.81 0.23
CA ARG A 23 14.25 -15.36 -1.13
C ARG A 23 13.06 -14.86 -1.94
N ASP A 24 11.87 -14.87 -1.36
CA ASP A 24 10.62 -14.52 -2.03
C ASP A 24 10.49 -13.02 -2.38
N VAL A 25 11.07 -12.14 -1.56
CA VAL A 25 11.20 -10.71 -1.88
C VAL A 25 12.13 -10.51 -3.07
N VAL A 26 13.27 -11.19 -3.09
CA VAL A 26 14.29 -11.05 -4.14
C VAL A 26 13.83 -11.63 -5.47
N THR A 27 13.09 -12.74 -5.47
CA THR A 27 12.51 -13.30 -6.71
C THR A 27 11.46 -12.38 -7.31
N ARG A 28 10.64 -11.70 -6.49
CA ARG A 28 9.62 -10.74 -6.94
C ARG A 28 10.16 -9.34 -7.22
N LEU A 29 11.33 -9.00 -6.68
CA LEU A 29 12.03 -7.74 -6.96
C LEU A 29 13.53 -7.97 -7.25
N PRO A 30 13.89 -8.59 -8.40
CA PRO A 30 15.28 -8.94 -8.72
C PRO A 30 16.22 -7.74 -8.82
N ARG A 31 15.68 -6.53 -9.06
CA ARG A 31 16.47 -5.29 -9.13
C ARG A 31 17.19 -4.95 -7.82
N LEU A 32 16.74 -5.50 -6.69
CA LEU A 32 17.45 -5.42 -5.42
C LEU A 32 18.85 -6.06 -5.46
N LEU A 33 19.08 -7.00 -6.37
CA LEU A 33 20.37 -7.67 -6.54
C LEU A 33 21.41 -6.73 -7.17
N CYS A 34 20.97 -5.92 -8.13
CA CYS A 34 21.85 -5.17 -9.03
C CYS A 34 21.90 -3.67 -8.74
N GLY A 35 20.97 -3.14 -7.95
CA GLY A 35 20.82 -1.71 -7.67
C GLY A 35 21.44 -1.23 -6.36
N SER A 36 21.43 0.09 -6.15
CA SER A 36 21.74 0.68 -4.85
C SER A 36 20.70 0.28 -3.81
N LEU A 37 21.17 0.08 -2.58
CA LEU A 37 20.35 -0.33 -1.42
C LEU A 37 19.91 0.85 -0.58
N GLU A 38 20.42 2.04 -0.87
CA GLU A 38 20.06 3.27 -0.15
C GLU A 38 18.54 3.56 -0.22
N PRO A 39 17.84 3.43 -1.37
CA PRO A 39 16.39 3.64 -1.41
C PRO A 39 15.62 2.68 -0.49
N VAL A 40 16.11 1.45 -0.34
CA VAL A 40 15.49 0.45 0.55
C VAL A 40 15.65 0.84 2.00
N LYS A 41 16.86 1.21 2.41
CA LYS A 41 17.14 1.66 3.79
C LYS A 41 16.35 2.92 4.13
N GLU A 42 16.27 3.87 3.19
CA GLU A 42 15.51 5.10 3.36
C GLU A 42 14.02 4.79 3.53
N ASN A 43 13.42 4.00 2.64
CA ASN A 43 12.00 3.68 2.72
C ASN A 43 11.63 2.87 3.98
N LEU A 44 12.52 1.99 4.45
CA LEU A 44 12.32 1.30 5.75
C LEU A 44 12.29 2.30 6.91
N LYS A 45 13.22 3.26 6.95
CA LYS A 45 13.23 4.33 7.96
C LYS A 45 12.02 5.24 7.85
N VAL A 46 11.57 5.57 6.64
CA VAL A 46 10.35 6.34 6.41
C VAL A 46 9.14 5.59 6.97
N CYS A 47 9.03 4.28 6.71
CA CYS A 47 7.92 3.48 7.25
C CYS A 47 7.93 3.40 8.79
N GLU A 48 9.11 3.30 9.41
CA GLU A 48 9.23 3.22 10.88
C GLU A 48 9.05 4.59 11.56
N LEU A 49 9.77 5.62 11.08
CA LEU A 49 9.90 6.90 11.77
C LEU A 49 8.86 7.94 11.32
N GLU A 50 8.54 7.99 10.02
CA GLU A 50 7.60 8.99 9.48
C GLU A 50 6.17 8.43 9.47
N PHE A 51 5.99 7.17 9.05
CA PHE A 51 4.67 6.56 9.01
C PHE A 51 4.29 5.92 10.34
N GLY A 52 5.24 5.58 11.21
CA GLY A 52 4.95 5.01 12.53
C GLY A 52 4.55 3.54 12.53
N PHE A 53 4.86 2.78 11.47
CA PHE A 53 4.66 1.33 11.47
C PHE A 53 5.62 0.63 12.42
N GLN A 54 5.14 -0.42 13.08
CA GLN A 54 5.97 -1.31 13.86
C GLN A 54 6.81 -2.22 12.96
N ARG A 55 7.93 -2.74 13.48
CA ARG A 55 8.86 -3.57 12.70
C ARG A 55 8.18 -4.80 12.09
N ASN A 56 7.34 -5.51 12.84
CA ASN A 56 6.57 -6.65 12.34
C ASN A 56 5.58 -6.27 11.23
N GLU A 57 4.98 -5.07 11.30
CA GLU A 57 4.10 -4.55 10.25
C GLU A 57 4.89 -4.23 8.98
N ILE A 58 6.05 -3.58 9.12
CA ILE A 58 6.96 -3.30 8.00
C ILE A 58 7.42 -4.60 7.34
N GLN A 59 7.75 -5.62 8.12
CA GLN A 59 8.10 -6.96 7.61
C GLN A 59 6.99 -7.55 6.77
N HIS A 60 5.76 -7.48 7.27
CA HIS A 60 4.60 -7.98 6.56
C HIS A 60 4.36 -7.20 5.26
N ILE A 61 4.41 -5.87 5.30
CA ILE A 61 4.25 -4.99 4.13
C ILE A 61 5.33 -5.28 3.08
N ALA A 62 6.60 -5.34 3.49
CA ALA A 62 7.74 -5.58 2.61
C ALA A 62 7.66 -6.97 1.94
N THR A 63 7.21 -7.97 2.69
CA THR A 63 7.03 -9.32 2.15
C THR A 63 5.79 -9.40 1.27
N ALA A 64 4.67 -8.79 1.62
CA ALA A 64 3.47 -8.82 0.78
C ALA A 64 3.67 -8.02 -0.52
N VAL A 65 4.28 -6.84 -0.42
CA VAL A 65 4.44 -5.87 -1.53
C VAL A 65 5.86 -5.34 -1.59
N PRO A 66 6.83 -6.14 -2.12
CA PRO A 66 8.24 -5.74 -2.19
C PRO A 66 8.52 -4.40 -2.85
N LYS A 67 7.67 -3.98 -3.80
CA LYS A 67 7.81 -2.72 -4.53
C LYS A 67 7.78 -1.48 -3.63
N VAL A 68 7.14 -1.56 -2.45
CA VAL A 68 7.13 -0.47 -1.46
C VAL A 68 8.56 -0.11 -1.03
N LEU A 69 9.46 -1.09 -0.92
CA LEU A 69 10.86 -0.87 -0.53
C LEU A 69 11.64 0.01 -1.51
N THR A 70 11.23 0.03 -2.77
CA THR A 70 11.89 0.83 -3.82
C THR A 70 10.99 1.93 -4.37
N ALA A 71 9.87 2.21 -3.72
CA ALA A 71 8.93 3.23 -4.14
C ALA A 71 9.57 4.62 -4.03
N ASN A 72 9.11 5.55 -4.88
CA ASN A 72 9.49 6.95 -4.72
C ASN A 72 8.91 7.48 -3.40
N LYS A 73 9.78 8.01 -2.52
CA LYS A 73 9.40 8.52 -1.20
C LYS A 73 8.20 9.48 -1.27
N LYS A 74 8.23 10.50 -2.13
CA LYS A 74 7.15 11.49 -2.23
C LYS A 74 5.80 10.84 -2.56
N LYS A 75 5.80 9.91 -3.52
CA LYS A 75 4.58 9.18 -3.90
C LYS A 75 4.08 8.30 -2.74
N LEU A 76 5.00 7.59 -2.08
CA LEU A 76 4.64 6.70 -0.97
C LEU A 76 4.06 7.49 0.21
N THR A 77 4.72 8.60 0.60
CA THR A 77 4.23 9.51 1.64
C THR A 77 2.88 10.10 1.28
N GLN A 78 2.66 10.53 0.02
CA GLN A 78 1.36 11.04 -0.42
C GLN A 78 0.24 10.01 -0.28
N ILE A 79 0.51 8.74 -0.63
CA ILE A 79 -0.48 7.67 -0.48
C ILE A 79 -0.74 7.40 1.00
N PHE A 80 0.30 7.25 1.81
CA PHE A 80 0.15 6.97 3.24
C PHE A 80 -0.60 8.08 3.96
N ASP A 81 -0.21 9.35 3.75
CA ASP A 81 -0.84 10.51 4.37
C ASP A 81 -2.33 10.59 4.04
N PHE A 82 -2.69 10.40 2.78
CA PHE A 82 -4.10 10.38 2.38
C PHE A 82 -4.87 9.21 2.99
N VAL A 83 -4.31 7.99 2.97
CA VAL A 83 -4.98 6.80 3.52
C VAL A 83 -5.12 6.88 5.04
N HIS A 84 -4.08 7.30 5.74
CA HIS A 84 -4.08 7.31 7.21
C HIS A 84 -4.78 8.55 7.76
N ASN A 85 -4.36 9.75 7.32
CA ASN A 85 -4.81 11.01 7.90
C ASN A 85 -6.10 11.53 7.28
N THR A 86 -6.30 11.36 5.97
CA THR A 86 -7.55 11.81 5.30
C THR A 86 -8.66 10.76 5.41
N MET A 87 -8.40 9.51 5.03
CA MET A 87 -9.40 8.44 5.07
C MET A 87 -9.62 7.85 6.48
N GLY A 88 -8.78 8.23 7.45
CA GLY A 88 -8.86 7.75 8.84
C GLY A 88 -8.52 6.28 9.03
N VAL A 89 -7.79 5.66 8.09
CA VAL A 89 -7.54 4.22 8.11
C VAL A 89 -6.37 3.89 9.07
N PRO A 90 -6.58 3.04 10.08
CA PRO A 90 -5.53 2.69 11.04
C PRO A 90 -4.44 1.79 10.44
N HIS A 91 -3.22 1.86 11.01
CA HIS A 91 -2.04 1.09 10.57
C HIS A 91 -2.33 -0.38 10.36
N PHE A 92 -3.00 -1.04 11.31
CA PHE A 92 -3.27 -2.48 11.22
C PHE A 92 -4.08 -2.87 9.97
N LEU A 93 -4.98 -2.00 9.48
CA LEU A 93 -5.71 -2.24 8.22
C LEU A 93 -4.85 -1.99 6.99
N ILE A 94 -3.98 -0.97 7.03
CA ILE A 94 -3.00 -0.73 5.95
C ILE A 94 -2.05 -1.92 5.86
N THR A 95 -1.58 -2.45 6.99
CA THR A 95 -0.75 -3.65 7.07
C THR A 95 -1.49 -4.89 6.60
N LYS A 96 -2.79 -5.03 6.88
CA LYS A 96 -3.62 -6.13 6.37
C LYS A 96 -3.82 -6.06 4.85
N PHE A 97 -3.86 -4.86 4.28
CA PHE A 97 -4.05 -4.64 2.84
C PHE A 97 -2.93 -3.77 2.25
N PRO A 98 -1.67 -4.24 2.27
CA PRO A 98 -0.50 -3.42 1.93
C PRO A 98 -0.45 -3.01 0.45
N GLN A 99 -1.27 -3.64 -0.39
CA GLN A 99 -1.46 -3.30 -1.80
C GLN A 99 -1.86 -1.84 -2.01
N VAL A 100 -2.55 -1.23 -1.03
CA VAL A 100 -2.94 0.19 -1.07
C VAL A 100 -1.73 1.11 -1.22
N LEU A 101 -0.59 0.80 -0.59
CA LEU A 101 0.65 1.60 -0.64
C LEU A 101 1.33 1.55 -2.03
N ASN A 102 0.96 0.61 -2.88
CA ASN A 102 1.49 0.46 -4.24
C ASN A 102 0.46 0.81 -5.33
N ALA A 103 -0.76 1.20 -4.95
CA ALA A 103 -1.81 1.59 -5.89
C ALA A 103 -1.55 2.97 -6.53
N LYS A 104 -2.35 3.32 -7.54
CA LYS A 104 -2.31 4.67 -8.14
C LYS A 104 -3.02 5.64 -7.19
N PHE A 105 -2.33 6.70 -6.78
CA PHE A 105 -2.89 7.72 -5.88
C PHE A 105 -4.23 8.28 -6.39
N LEU A 106 -4.30 8.62 -7.69
CA LEU A 106 -5.53 9.14 -8.31
C LEU A 106 -6.73 8.21 -8.10
N ARG A 107 -6.53 6.90 -8.28
CA ARG A 107 -7.59 5.89 -8.06
C ARG A 107 -8.07 5.87 -6.61
N ILE A 108 -7.15 5.90 -5.64
CA ILE A 108 -7.53 5.91 -4.21
C ILE A 108 -8.33 7.18 -3.92
N ARG A 109 -7.83 8.33 -4.37
CA ARG A 109 -8.43 9.64 -4.14
C ARG A 109 -9.83 9.74 -4.71
N GLU A 110 -10.00 9.49 -6.01
CA GLU A 110 -11.29 9.62 -6.69
C GLU A 110 -12.34 8.68 -6.10
N ARG A 111 -11.97 7.41 -5.83
CA ARG A 111 -12.90 6.44 -5.25
C ARG A 111 -13.26 6.75 -3.82
N HIS A 112 -12.30 7.20 -3.00
CA HIS A 112 -12.59 7.62 -1.64
C HIS A 112 -13.54 8.83 -1.63
N LEU A 113 -13.22 9.90 -2.36
CA LEU A 113 -14.04 11.10 -2.42
C LEU A 113 -15.45 10.81 -2.94
N PHE A 114 -15.58 9.90 -3.92
CA PHE A 114 -16.88 9.51 -4.42
C PHE A 114 -17.69 8.71 -3.39
N LEU A 115 -17.06 7.77 -2.67
CA LEU A 115 -17.72 7.07 -1.58
C LEU A 115 -18.09 8.01 -0.43
N GLU A 116 -17.26 9.00 -0.14
CA GLU A 116 -17.53 10.02 0.88
C GLU A 116 -18.75 10.88 0.47
N TYR A 117 -18.79 11.34 -0.79
CA TYR A 117 -19.94 12.04 -1.36
C TYR A 117 -21.24 11.24 -1.26
N LEU A 118 -21.17 9.92 -1.44
CA LEU A 118 -22.31 9.01 -1.31
C LEU A 118 -22.63 8.62 0.14
N GLY A 119 -21.84 9.06 1.13
CA GLY A 119 -21.99 8.66 2.53
C GLY A 119 -21.69 7.17 2.78
N ARG A 120 -20.81 6.57 1.97
CA ARG A 120 -20.45 5.13 1.97
C ARG A 120 -18.99 4.85 2.31
N ALA A 121 -18.17 5.87 2.61
CA ALA A 121 -16.76 5.70 2.94
C ALA A 121 -16.55 5.06 4.32
N HIS A 122 -16.83 3.76 4.45
CA HIS A 122 -16.71 3.00 5.69
C HIS A 122 -15.60 1.95 5.58
N TYR A 123 -14.47 2.19 6.24
CA TYR A 123 -13.29 1.31 6.20
C TYR A 123 -13.13 0.46 7.46
N GLU A 124 -14.01 0.57 8.44
CA GLU A 124 -13.97 -0.21 9.68
C GLU A 124 -14.60 -1.60 9.47
N PRO A 125 -13.90 -2.72 9.75
CA PRO A 125 -14.42 -4.08 9.55
C PRO A 125 -15.72 -4.40 10.29
N ASN A 126 -15.98 -3.64 11.35
CA ASN A 126 -17.10 -3.81 12.27
C ASN A 126 -18.38 -3.15 11.70
N HIS A 127 -18.24 -2.32 10.68
CA HIS A 127 -19.34 -1.58 10.08
C HIS A 127 -20.14 -2.48 9.12
N PRO A 128 -21.48 -2.46 9.12
CA PRO A 128 -22.29 -3.32 8.25
C PRO A 128 -22.06 -3.06 6.76
N SER A 129 -21.67 -1.83 6.40
CA SER A 129 -21.30 -1.45 5.03
C SER A 129 -19.78 -1.33 4.85
N TYR A 130 -19.01 -2.15 5.56
CA TYR A 130 -17.54 -2.17 5.46
C TYR A 130 -17.05 -2.38 4.03
N ILE A 131 -16.10 -1.54 3.61
CA ILE A 131 -15.37 -1.63 2.35
C ILE A 131 -13.91 -1.85 2.68
N SER A 132 -13.36 -3.02 2.32
CA SER A 132 -11.93 -3.27 2.44
C SER A 132 -11.12 -2.39 1.48
N LEU A 133 -9.89 -2.03 1.88
CA LEU A 133 -8.95 -1.31 1.00
C LEU A 133 -8.63 -2.08 -0.27
N GLU A 134 -8.63 -3.42 -0.23
CA GLU A 134 -8.45 -4.25 -1.43
C GLU A 134 -9.52 -3.97 -2.48
N ARG A 135 -10.81 -4.04 -2.11
CA ARG A 135 -11.91 -3.69 -3.01
C ARG A 135 -11.81 -2.25 -3.52
N LEU A 136 -11.36 -1.32 -2.69
CA LEU A 136 -11.14 0.07 -3.09
C LEU A 136 -10.10 0.20 -4.21
N VAL A 137 -8.98 -0.54 -4.14
CA VAL A 137 -7.84 -0.32 -5.07
C VAL A 137 -7.75 -1.31 -6.24
N ALA A 138 -8.32 -2.51 -6.11
CA ALA A 138 -8.11 -3.63 -7.04
C ALA A 138 -9.24 -3.80 -8.07
N LEU A 139 -10.48 -3.47 -7.72
CA LEU A 139 -11.63 -3.70 -8.61
C LEU A 139 -11.56 -2.82 -9.88
N PRO A 140 -12.06 -3.29 -11.04
CA PRO A 140 -12.40 -2.44 -12.18
C PRO A 140 -13.43 -1.36 -11.82
N ASP A 141 -13.53 -0.31 -12.62
CA ASP A 141 -14.42 0.82 -12.30
C ASP A 141 -15.90 0.39 -12.38
N GLU A 142 -16.26 -0.46 -13.33
CA GLU A 142 -17.62 -1.02 -13.46
C GLU A 142 -18.04 -1.78 -12.19
N THR A 143 -17.18 -2.70 -11.73
CA THR A 143 -17.43 -3.52 -10.54
C THR A 143 -17.39 -2.69 -9.26
N PHE A 144 -16.51 -1.69 -9.18
CA PHE A 144 -16.50 -0.74 -8.08
C PHE A 144 -17.82 0.03 -8.01
N CYS A 145 -18.32 0.54 -9.14
CA CYS A 145 -19.56 1.28 -9.18
C CYS A 145 -20.75 0.41 -8.79
N SER A 146 -20.89 -0.77 -9.40
CA SER A 146 -22.07 -1.63 -9.20
C SER A 146 -22.10 -2.33 -7.84
N GLU A 147 -20.96 -2.79 -7.31
CA GLU A 147 -20.91 -3.64 -6.12
C GLU A 147 -20.37 -2.95 -4.85
N VAL A 148 -19.75 -1.78 -4.98
CA VAL A 148 -19.18 -1.03 -3.84
C VAL A 148 -19.91 0.30 -3.64
N ALA A 149 -19.92 1.14 -4.68
CA ALA A 149 -20.58 2.44 -4.62
C ALA A 149 -22.11 2.34 -4.77
N LEU A 150 -22.60 1.21 -5.32
CA LEU A 150 -24.01 0.94 -5.62
C LEU A 150 -24.63 2.03 -6.51
N THR A 151 -23.91 2.38 -7.58
CA THR A 151 -24.24 3.46 -8.52
C THR A 151 -23.86 3.08 -9.95
N SER A 152 -24.26 3.88 -10.94
CA SER A 152 -23.84 3.68 -12.34
C SER A 152 -22.40 4.14 -12.56
N LEU A 153 -21.74 3.58 -13.59
CA LEU A 153 -20.42 4.06 -14.04
C LEU A 153 -20.49 5.52 -14.51
N ASP A 154 -21.58 5.90 -15.19
CA ASP A 154 -21.77 7.27 -15.70
C ASP A 154 -21.81 8.30 -14.57
N ASP A 155 -22.42 7.98 -13.42
CA ASP A 155 -22.40 8.85 -12.25
C ASP A 155 -20.98 9.06 -11.71
N PHE A 156 -20.17 7.99 -11.69
CA PHE A 156 -18.78 8.07 -11.25
C PHE A 156 -17.93 8.90 -12.22
N GLU A 157 -18.08 8.70 -13.54
CA GLU A 157 -17.36 9.48 -14.55
C GLU A 157 -17.75 10.97 -14.53
N ARG A 158 -19.03 11.27 -14.26
CA ARG A 158 -19.48 12.65 -14.04
C ARG A 158 -18.84 13.25 -12.80
N PHE A 159 -18.79 12.51 -11.69
CA PHE A 159 -18.14 12.94 -10.47
C PHE A 159 -16.64 13.22 -10.68
N GLN A 160 -15.93 12.35 -11.39
CA GLN A 160 -14.50 12.52 -11.67
C GLN A 160 -14.18 13.84 -12.41
N LYS A 161 -15.13 14.40 -13.16
CA LYS A 161 -14.98 15.71 -13.84
C LYS A 161 -15.11 16.91 -12.90
N THR A 162 -15.50 16.70 -11.64
CA THR A 162 -15.74 17.74 -10.63
C THR A 162 -14.62 17.86 -9.58
N VAL A 163 -13.65 16.94 -9.59
CA VAL A 163 -12.56 16.79 -8.59
C VAL A 163 -11.16 17.03 -9.16
#